data_AF-A0A929A823-F1
#
_entry.id   AF-A0A929A823-F1
#
_cell.length_a   1.000
_cell.length_b   1.000
_cell.length_c   1.000
_cell.angle_alpha   90.00
_cell.angle_beta   90.00
_cell.angle_gamma   90.00
#
_symmetry.space_group_name_H-M   'P 1'
#
loop_
_entity.id
_entity.type
_entity.pdbx_description
1 polymer ?
#
loop_
_entity_poly.entity_id
_entity_poly.type
_entity_poly.pdbx_seq_one_letter_code
_entity_poly.pdbx_strand_id
1 'polypeptide(L)'
;MTNSTRRTIPMLLKISAILWVIWGLVHAFAGIMTISGDTAAATADIADAVDPASLAMDYPDAVGAIINQHGFNLLWAGVVTIIGGIFIWRKSVVAIFITALVGGLLDLGYFIFIDLGGYNNFVPGTVMTIISTAAIVLSFYAYFRRK
;
A
#
# COMPACT_ATOMS: atom_id res chain seq x y z
N MET A 1 13.39 -30.76 -7.14
CA MET A 1 13.05 -29.54 -7.91
C MET A 1 13.48 -29.72 -9.35
N THR A 2 12.61 -29.44 -10.32
CA THR A 2 12.96 -29.46 -11.75
C THR A 2 13.74 -28.18 -12.13
N ASN A 3 14.46 -28.20 -13.26
CA ASN A 3 15.21 -27.03 -13.75
C ASN A 3 14.32 -25.80 -14.01
N SER A 4 13.05 -26.01 -14.34
CA SER A 4 12.04 -24.96 -14.48
C SER A 4 11.80 -24.24 -13.14
N THR A 5 11.55 -25.00 -12.06
CA THR A 5 11.30 -24.45 -10.71
C THR A 5 12.45 -23.59 -10.19
N ARG A 6 13.71 -23.94 -10.49
CA ARG A 6 14.90 -23.18 -10.08
C ARG A 6 14.97 -21.78 -10.70
N ARG A 7 14.44 -21.59 -11.92
CA ARG A 7 14.43 -20.29 -12.62
C ARG A 7 13.21 -19.45 -12.24
N THR A 8 12.08 -20.08 -11.94
CA THR A 8 10.82 -19.39 -11.63
C THR A 8 10.83 -18.71 -10.26
N ILE A 9 11.39 -19.33 -9.22
CA ILE A 9 11.39 -18.76 -7.85
C ILE A 9 12.06 -17.37 -7.78
N PRO A 10 13.28 -17.18 -8.32
CA PRO A 10 13.89 -15.85 -8.35
C PRO A 10 13.08 -14.82 -9.14
N MET A 11 12.38 -15.24 -10.20
CA MET A 11 11.55 -14.34 -11.01
C MET A 11 10.31 -13.88 -10.23
N LEU A 12 9.61 -14.79 -9.55
CA LEU A 12 8.44 -14.46 -8.73
C LEU A 12 8.77 -13.45 -7.62
N LEU A 13 9.92 -13.64 -6.95
CA LEU A 13 10.39 -12.69 -5.92
C LEU A 13 10.75 -11.33 -6.50
N LYS A 14 11.33 -11.28 -7.71
CA LYS A 14 11.62 -10.01 -8.40
C LYS A 14 10.34 -9.27 -8.79
N ILE A 15 9.34 -9.99 -9.30
CA ILE A 15 8.03 -9.39 -9.63
C ILE A 15 7.37 -8.85 -8.35
N SER A 16 7.31 -9.66 -7.28
CA SER A 16 6.79 -9.23 -5.99
C SER A 16 7.52 -8.00 -5.44
N ALA A 17 8.86 -7.97 -5.52
CA ALA A 17 9.66 -6.82 -5.12
C ALA A 17 9.30 -5.54 -5.90
N ILE A 18 9.11 -5.64 -7.22
CA ILE A 18 8.69 -4.49 -8.05
C ILE A 18 7.30 -4.00 -7.62
N LEU A 19 6.36 -4.92 -7.41
CA LEU A 19 5.01 -4.56 -6.96
C LEU A 19 5.03 -3.84 -5.61
N TRP A 20 5.83 -4.29 -4.65
CA TRP A 20 6.00 -3.60 -3.38
C TRP A 20 6.63 -2.22 -3.50
N VAL A 21 7.60 -2.05 -4.40
CA VAL A 21 8.19 -0.73 -4.67
C VAL A 21 7.17 0.21 -5.31
N ILE A 22 6.38 -0.26 -6.27
CA ILE A 22 5.31 0.55 -6.90
C ILE A 22 4.29 0.96 -5.84
N TRP A 23 3.78 0.01 -5.07
CA TRP A 23 2.83 0.27 -3.99
C TRP A 23 3.40 1.29 -3.00
N GLY A 24 4.67 1.13 -2.61
CA GLY A 24 5.31 2.00 -1.63
C GLY A 24 5.55 3.41 -2.13
N LEU A 25 5.85 3.58 -3.43
CA LEU A 25 5.98 4.90 -4.05
C LEU A 25 4.63 5.64 -4.07
N VAL A 26 3.54 4.94 -4.42
CA VAL A 26 2.19 5.53 -4.42
C VAL A 26 1.79 5.96 -3.01
N HIS A 27 2.04 5.12 -2.00
CA HIS A 27 1.69 5.44 -0.60
C HIS A 27 2.57 6.52 0.02
N ALA A 28 3.86 6.56 -0.33
CA ALA A 28 4.73 7.67 0.06
C ALA A 28 4.24 9.00 -0.53
N PHE A 29 3.87 8.99 -1.81
CA PHE A 29 3.29 10.17 -2.47
C PHE A 29 1.96 10.58 -1.84
N ALA A 30 1.02 9.65 -1.66
CA ALA A 30 -0.26 9.91 -1.01
C ALA A 30 -0.08 10.49 0.39
N GLY A 31 0.83 9.93 1.19
CA GLY A 31 1.13 10.45 2.52
C GLY A 31 1.65 11.89 2.51
N ILE A 32 2.52 12.24 1.56
CA ILE A 32 3.00 13.63 1.39
C ILE A 32 1.85 14.56 1.01
N MET A 33 0.98 14.15 0.08
CA MET A 33 -0.17 14.95 -0.34
C MET A 33 -1.15 15.18 0.82
N THR A 34 -1.48 14.13 1.58
CA THR A 34 -2.36 14.21 2.75
C THR A 34 -1.82 15.16 3.82
N ILE A 35 -0.51 15.16 4.08
CA ILE A 35 0.12 16.06 5.06
C ILE A 35 0.16 17.51 4.56
N SER A 36 0.26 17.70 3.24
CA SER A 36 0.44 19.03 2.63
C SER A 36 -0.87 19.76 2.36
N GLY A 37 -1.98 19.01 2.24
CA GLY A 37 -3.32 19.56 2.01
C GLY A 37 -4.00 20.05 3.29
N ASP A 38 -5.02 20.89 3.13
CA ASP A 38 -5.98 21.12 4.22
C ASP A 38 -6.84 19.87 4.47
N THR A 39 -7.58 19.83 5.57
CA THR A 39 -8.33 18.63 5.97
C THR A 39 -9.42 18.24 4.98
N ALA A 40 -10.07 19.20 4.34
CA ALA A 40 -11.11 18.94 3.36
C ALA A 40 -10.51 18.31 2.10
N ALA A 41 -9.46 18.92 1.55
CA ALA A 41 -8.75 18.44 0.37
C ALA A 41 -8.12 17.06 0.62
N ALA A 42 -7.42 16.89 1.74
CA ALA A 42 -6.79 15.62 2.09
C ALA A 42 -7.80 14.48 2.26
N THR A 43 -8.99 14.77 2.78
CA THR A 43 -10.08 13.79 2.88
C THR A 43 -10.65 13.45 1.49
N ALA A 44 -10.84 14.45 0.64
CA ALA A 44 -11.33 14.26 -0.73
C ALA A 44 -10.35 13.44 -1.59
N ASP A 45 -9.04 13.61 -1.40
CA ASP A 45 -8.01 12.84 -2.10
C ASP A 45 -8.03 11.34 -1.73
N ILE A 46 -8.51 10.99 -0.54
CA ILE A 46 -8.63 9.60 -0.06
C ILE A 46 -10.00 9.01 -0.42
N ALA A 47 -11.06 9.80 -0.25
CA ALA A 47 -12.46 9.45 -0.47
C ALA A 47 -12.99 10.12 -1.74
N ASP A 48 -12.33 9.86 -2.87
CA ASP A 48 -12.52 10.58 -4.13
C ASP A 48 -13.83 10.29 -4.87
N ALA A 49 -14.67 9.39 -4.35
CA ALA A 49 -16.06 9.22 -4.82
C ALA A 49 -17.07 10.06 -4.04
N VAL A 50 -16.67 10.70 -2.93
CA VAL A 50 -17.53 11.58 -2.14
C VAL A 50 -17.61 12.96 -2.80
N ASP A 51 -18.79 13.57 -2.79
CA ASP A 51 -18.98 14.94 -3.27
C ASP A 51 -18.08 15.91 -2.46
N PRO A 52 -17.09 16.59 -3.08
CA PRO A 52 -16.18 17.49 -2.36
C PRO A 52 -16.91 18.62 -1.63
N ALA A 53 -18.07 19.06 -2.12
CA ALA A 53 -18.87 20.10 -1.47
C ALA A 53 -19.38 19.64 -0.09
N SER A 54 -19.61 18.33 0.09
CA SER A 54 -20.01 17.76 1.39
C SER A 54 -18.87 17.69 2.40
N LEU A 55 -17.63 17.77 1.94
CA LEU A 55 -16.41 17.76 2.77
C LEU A 55 -15.89 19.17 3.07
N ALA A 56 -16.38 20.19 2.36
CA ALA A 56 -15.97 21.58 2.50
C ALA A 56 -16.57 22.22 3.76
N MET A 57 -15.87 22.10 4.88
CA MET A 57 -16.26 22.68 6.16
C MET A 57 -15.04 23.06 7.00
N ASP A 58 -15.26 23.86 8.04
CA ASP A 58 -14.24 24.17 9.04
C ASP A 58 -14.09 22.98 10.00
N TYR A 59 -13.00 22.24 9.83
CA TYR A 59 -12.66 21.13 10.72
C TYR A 59 -12.02 21.65 12.01
N PRO A 60 -12.36 21.08 13.18
CA PRO A 60 -11.57 21.32 14.38
C PRO A 60 -10.11 20.92 14.15
N ASP A 61 -9.16 21.70 14.69
CA ASP A 61 -7.72 21.48 14.51
C ASP A 61 -7.28 20.03 14.84
N ALA A 62 -7.94 19.41 15.82
CA ALA A 62 -7.67 18.03 16.21
C ALA A 62 -7.99 17.02 15.09
N VAL A 63 -9.03 17.26 14.28
CA VAL A 63 -9.36 16.40 13.12
C VAL A 63 -8.30 16.55 12.04
N GLY A 64 -7.83 17.78 11.80
CA GLY A 64 -6.69 18.05 10.92
C GLY A 64 -5.39 17.38 11.40
N ALA A 65 -5.14 17.34 12.70
CA ALA A 65 -4.01 16.61 13.26
C ALA A 65 -4.12 15.09 13.02
N ILE A 66 -5.33 14.52 13.11
CA ILE A 66 -5.58 13.09 12.83
C ILE A 66 -5.37 12.78 11.34
N ILE A 67 -5.85 13.63 10.41
CA ILE A 67 -5.61 13.39 8.98
C ILE A 67 -4.11 13.46 8.64
N ASN A 68 -3.37 14.38 9.26
CA ASN A 68 -1.92 14.46 9.11
C ASN A 68 -1.21 13.22 9.68
N GLN A 69 -1.67 12.70 10.82
CA GLN A 69 -1.16 11.46 11.39
C GLN A 69 -1.44 10.26 10.46
N HIS A 70 -2.61 10.21 9.82
CA HIS A 70 -2.90 9.22 8.79
C HIS A 70 -1.95 9.34 7.59
N GLY A 71 -1.74 10.56 7.06
CA GLY A 71 -0.78 10.82 5.99
C GLY A 71 0.64 10.40 6.35
N PHE A 72 1.08 10.65 7.59
CA PHE A 72 2.37 10.16 8.08
C PHE A 72 2.43 8.63 8.09
N ASN A 73 1.34 7.96 8.47
CA ASN A 73 1.26 6.50 8.43
C ASN A 73 1.38 5.94 7.00
N LEU A 74 0.71 6.55 6.02
CA LEU A 74 0.86 6.19 4.60
C LEU A 74 2.32 6.36 4.15
N LEU A 75 2.94 7.49 4.53
CA LEU A 75 4.30 7.82 4.14
C LEU A 75 5.31 6.79 4.66
N TRP A 76 5.36 6.56 5.98
CA TRP A 76 6.36 5.64 6.53
C TRP A 76 6.08 4.20 6.11
N ALA A 77 4.82 3.79 5.95
CA ALA A 77 4.48 2.47 5.43
C ALA A 77 4.99 2.29 4.01
N GLY A 78 4.81 3.29 3.13
CA GLY A 78 5.34 3.28 1.77
C GLY A 78 6.87 3.19 1.74
N VAL A 79 7.58 3.93 2.60
CA VAL A 79 9.04 3.84 2.73
C VAL A 79 9.48 2.43 3.18
N VAL A 80 8.80 1.87 4.19
CA VAL A 80 9.11 0.51 4.69
C VAL A 80 8.89 -0.54 3.61
N THR A 81 7.83 -0.44 2.79
CA THR A 81 7.60 -1.41 1.71
C THR A 81 8.57 -1.26 0.54
N ILE A 82 9.05 -0.05 0.22
CA ILE A 82 10.14 0.15 -0.74
C ILE A 82 11.41 -0.56 -0.27
N ILE A 83 11.82 -0.33 0.98
CA ILE A 83 13.00 -0.98 1.58
C ILE A 83 12.80 -2.51 1.59
N GLY A 84 11.61 -2.95 2.00
CA GLY A 84 11.18 -4.34 1.97
C GLY A 84 11.32 -4.98 0.60
N GLY A 85 10.82 -4.32 -0.45
CA GLY A 85 10.93 -4.74 -1.84
C GLY A 85 12.39 -4.96 -2.27
N ILE A 86 13.30 -4.05 -1.90
CA ILE A 86 14.74 -4.19 -2.16
C ILE A 86 15.30 -5.45 -1.48
N PHE A 87 14.90 -5.75 -0.25
CA PHE A 87 15.34 -6.96 0.44
C PHE A 87 14.66 -8.24 -0.08
N ILE A 88 13.41 -8.18 -0.54
CA ILE A 88 12.72 -9.30 -1.21
C ILE A 88 13.42 -9.62 -2.53
N TRP A 89 13.87 -8.63 -3.29
CA TRP A 89 14.69 -8.81 -4.48
C TRP A 89 15.98 -9.61 -4.18
N ARG A 90 16.54 -9.39 -2.98
CA ARG A 90 17.70 -10.12 -2.43
C ARG A 90 17.32 -11.44 -1.73
N LYS A 91 16.08 -11.89 -1.88
CA LYS A 91 15.53 -13.16 -1.36
C LYS A 91 15.47 -13.27 0.17
N SER A 92 15.40 -12.13 0.87
CA SER A 92 15.24 -12.08 2.32
C SER A 92 13.86 -12.62 2.72
N VAL A 93 13.84 -13.67 3.54
CA VAL A 93 12.58 -14.25 4.04
C VAL A 93 11.90 -13.28 5.01
N VAL A 94 12.66 -12.67 5.92
CA VAL A 94 12.12 -11.71 6.90
C VAL A 94 11.42 -10.55 6.18
N ALA A 95 11.99 -10.05 5.08
CA ALA A 95 11.39 -8.98 4.31
C ALA A 95 10.04 -9.38 3.69
N ILE A 96 9.88 -10.61 3.21
CA ILE A 96 8.59 -11.10 2.68
C ILE A 96 7.48 -10.93 3.74
N PHE A 97 7.74 -11.36 4.98
CA PHE A 97 6.75 -11.30 6.05
C PHE A 97 6.48 -9.89 6.53
N ILE A 98 7.53 -9.09 6.78
CA ILE A 98 7.36 -7.72 7.29
C ILE A 98 6.67 -6.83 6.27
N THR A 99 7.05 -6.90 5.00
CA THR A 99 6.42 -6.09 3.95
C THR A 99 4.96 -6.48 3.73
N ALA A 100 4.66 -7.78 3.72
CA ALA A 100 3.28 -8.26 3.63
C ALA A 100 2.44 -7.85 4.84
N LEU A 101 3.00 -7.85 6.05
CA LEU A 101 2.31 -7.42 7.25
C LEU A 101 2.00 -5.92 7.19
N VAL A 102 3.00 -5.08 6.90
CA VAL A 102 2.84 -3.62 6.89
C VAL A 102 1.92 -3.18 5.75
N GLY A 103 2.28 -3.52 4.50
CA GLY A 103 1.50 -3.08 3.34
C GLY A 103 0.15 -3.78 3.25
N GLY A 104 0.10 -5.08 3.57
CA GLY A 104 -1.14 -5.85 3.50
C GLY A 104 -2.17 -5.44 4.56
N LEU A 105 -1.76 -5.12 5.79
CA LEU A 105 -2.71 -4.62 6.80
C LEU A 105 -3.18 -3.20 6.51
N LEU A 106 -2.32 -2.34 5.93
CA LEU A 106 -2.72 -1.00 5.51
C LEU A 106 -3.80 -1.08 4.42
N ASP A 107 -3.59 -1.88 3.38
CA ASP A 107 -4.56 -2.08 2.30
C ASP A 107 -5.81 -2.83 2.76
N LEU A 108 -5.70 -3.74 3.71
CA LEU A 108 -6.88 -4.39 4.29
C LEU A 108 -7.76 -3.37 5.02
N GLY A 109 -7.15 -2.45 5.78
CA GLY A 109 -7.88 -1.35 6.40
C GLY A 109 -8.55 -0.45 5.36
N TYR A 110 -7.81 -0.04 4.33
CA TYR A 110 -8.34 0.74 3.22
C TYR A 110 -9.51 0.03 2.53
N PHE A 111 -9.37 -1.25 2.19
CA PHE A 111 -10.42 -2.04 1.55
C PHE A 111 -11.69 -2.11 2.41
N ILE A 112 -11.56 -2.38 3.72
CA ILE A 112 -12.70 -2.53 4.62
C ILE A 112 -13.45 -1.22 4.82
N PHE A 113 -12.72 -0.12 5.02
CA PHE A 113 -13.32 1.15 5.44
C PHE A 113 -13.58 2.13 4.30
N ILE A 114 -12.87 2.01 3.17
CA ILE A 114 -12.98 2.91 2.01
C ILE A 114 -13.65 2.19 0.83
N ASP A 115 -13.07 1.10 0.32
CA ASP A 115 -13.62 0.39 -0.87
C ASP A 115 -15.02 -0.18 -0.59
N LEU A 116 -15.18 -0.97 0.47
CA LEU A 116 -16.48 -1.54 0.82
C LEU A 116 -17.49 -0.48 1.27
N GLY A 117 -17.02 0.68 1.72
CA GLY A 117 -17.86 1.84 2.02
C GLY A 117 -18.37 2.57 0.79
N GLY A 118 -17.80 2.31 -0.40
CA GLY A 118 -18.12 3.01 -1.63
C GLY A 118 -17.60 4.46 -1.65
N TYR A 119 -16.53 4.74 -0.91
CA TYR A 119 -15.98 6.10 -0.76
C TYR A 119 -14.87 6.42 -1.75
N ASN A 120 -14.37 5.47 -2.53
CA ASN A 120 -13.37 5.71 -3.57
C ASN A 120 -13.84 5.38 -4.98
N ASN A 121 -13.11 5.92 -5.95
CA ASN A 121 -13.09 5.42 -7.30
C ASN A 121 -12.05 4.28 -7.44
N PHE A 122 -12.18 3.52 -8.53
CA PHE A 122 -11.35 2.33 -8.77
C PHE A 122 -9.84 2.62 -8.83
N VAL A 123 -9.43 3.83 -9.26
CA VAL A 123 -8.02 4.23 -9.41
C VAL A 123 -7.79 5.51 -8.61
N PRO A 124 -6.73 5.62 -7.80
CA PRO A 124 -5.65 4.63 -7.59
C PRO A 124 -5.95 3.56 -6.52
N GLY A 125 -7.03 3.72 -5.74
CA GLY A 125 -7.33 2.95 -4.53
C GLY A 125 -7.35 1.43 -4.74
N THR A 126 -8.43 0.90 -5.32
CA THR A 126 -8.60 -0.55 -5.53
C THR A 126 -7.44 -1.19 -6.32
N VAL A 127 -6.80 -0.44 -7.22
CA VAL A 127 -5.60 -0.91 -7.93
C VAL A 127 -4.46 -1.24 -6.97
N MET A 128 -4.23 -0.43 -5.92
CA MET A 128 -3.17 -0.72 -4.94
C MET A 128 -3.46 -1.98 -4.14
N THR A 129 -4.72 -2.23 -3.77
CA THR A 129 -5.15 -3.47 -3.10
C THR A 129 -4.87 -4.70 -3.97
N ILE A 130 -5.08 -4.60 -5.29
CA ILE A 130 -4.74 -5.68 -6.23
C ILE A 130 -3.22 -5.87 -6.31
N ILE A 131 -2.45 -4.77 -6.38
CA ILE A 131 -0.98 -4.81 -6.44
C ILE A 131 -0.39 -5.47 -5.19
N SER A 132 -0.82 -5.07 -3.98
CA SER A 132 -0.32 -5.64 -2.73
C SER A 132 -0.74 -7.10 -2.59
N THR A 133 -1.98 -7.46 -2.93
CA THR A 133 -2.46 -8.85 -2.93
C THR A 133 -1.63 -9.72 -3.86
N ALA A 134 -1.36 -9.25 -5.09
CA ALA A 134 -0.48 -9.96 -6.03
C ALA A 134 0.95 -10.09 -5.48
N ALA A 135 1.49 -9.04 -4.88
CA ALA A 135 2.83 -9.06 -4.27
C ALA A 135 2.93 -10.09 -3.13
N ILE A 136 1.90 -10.19 -2.28
CA ILE A 136 1.78 -11.19 -1.21
C ILE A 136 1.72 -12.60 -1.79
N VAL A 137 0.79 -12.85 -2.72
CA VAL A 137 0.60 -14.19 -3.32
C VAL A 137 1.88 -14.67 -3.99
N LEU A 138 2.55 -13.82 -4.79
CA LEU A 138 3.78 -14.18 -5.49
C LEU A 138 4.94 -14.48 -4.53
N SER A 139 5.12 -13.67 -3.48
CA SER A 139 6.21 -13.86 -2.51
C SER A 139 6.00 -15.09 -1.62
N PHE A 140 4.79 -15.31 -1.14
CA PHE A 140 4.46 -16.48 -0.32
C PHE A 140 4.47 -17.77 -1.15
N TYR A 141 3.96 -17.75 -2.38
CA TYR A 141 4.05 -18.89 -3.28
C TYR A 141 5.52 -19.26 -3.56
N ALA A 142 6.38 -18.27 -3.82
CA ALA A 142 7.81 -18.49 -4.00
C ALA A 142 8.50 -19.04 -2.73
N TYR A 143 8.10 -18.56 -1.54
CA TYR A 143 8.61 -19.04 -0.25
C TYR A 143 8.24 -20.51 0.00
N PHE A 144 6.96 -20.87 -0.09
CA PHE A 144 6.51 -22.24 0.19
C PHE A 144 6.96 -23.26 -0.85
N ARG A 145 7.20 -22.85 -2.11
CA ARG A 145 7.80 -23.72 -3.12
C ARG A 145 9.31 -23.90 -2.98
N ARG A 146 9.98 -23.02 -2.22
CA ARG A 146 11.43 -23.11 -1.94
C ARG A 146 11.74 -24.04 -0.78
N LYS A 147 10.87 -24.06 0.23
CA LYS A 147 10.94 -24.97 1.38
C LYS A 147 10.68 -26.41 0.95
#